data_AF-A0AAX2HRG8-F1
#
_entry.id   AF-A0AAX2HRG8-F1
#
_cell.length_a   1.000
_cell.length_b   1.000
_cell.length_c   1.000
_cell.angle_alpha   90.00
_cell.angle_beta   90.00
_cell.angle_gamma   90.00
#
_symmetry.space_group_name_H-M   'P 1'
#
loop_
_entity.id
_entity.type
_entity.pdbx_description
1 polymer ?
#
loop_
_entity_poly.entity_id
_entity_poly.type
_entity_poly.pdbx_seq_one_letter_code
_entity_poly.pdbx_strand_id
1 'polypeptide(L)' 'MDFDASQQLRILRDIHDTKPVADEEGNWAVRAGYATQAEDGDIDLTHEGRKALDSGQT' A
#
# COMPACT_ATOMS: atom_id res chain seq x y z
N MET A 1 9.30 -4.01 10.52
CA MET A 1 9.45 -2.55 10.46
C MET A 1 8.05 -2.02 10.62
N ASP A 2 7.83 -1.18 11.63
CA ASP A 2 6.49 -0.67 11.93
C ASP A 2 6.43 0.74 11.38
N PHE A 3 5.74 0.91 10.25
CA PHE A 3 5.47 2.23 9.67
C PHE A 3 4.44 2.94 10.55
N ASP A 4 4.63 4.23 10.81
CA ASP A 4 3.58 5.03 11.47
C ASP A 4 2.40 5.27 10.52
N ALA A 5 1.25 5.70 11.04
CA ALA A 5 0.03 5.88 10.25
C ALA A 5 0.21 6.87 9.07
N SER A 6 1.08 7.88 9.21
CA SER A 6 1.34 8.84 8.13
C SER A 6 2.17 8.19 7.02
N GLN A 7 3.17 7.40 7.38
CA GLN A 7 3.96 6.61 6.45
C GLN A 7 3.11 5.57 5.73
N GLN A 8 2.25 4.86 6.46
CA GLN A 8 1.33 3.86 5.91
C GLN A 8 0.41 4.48 4.85
N LEU A 9 -0.22 5.62 5.15
CA LEU A 9 -1.05 6.34 4.19
C LEU A 9 -0.26 6.81 2.97
N ARG A 10 0.96 7.31 3.16
CA ARG A 10 1.85 7.67 2.05
C ARG A 10 2.15 6.46 1.16
N ILE A 11 2.44 5.30 1.74
CA ILE A 11 2.71 4.06 1.00
C ILE A 11 1.48 3.66 0.17
N LEU A 12 0.28 3.64 0.78
CA LEU A 12 -0.94 3.31 0.05
C LEU A 12 -1.21 4.31 -1.08
N ARG A 13 -0.93 5.59 -0.85
CA ARG A 13 -1.06 6.65 -1.86
C ARG A 13 -0.10 6.43 -3.02
N ASP A 14 1.16 6.11 -2.75
CA ASP A 14 2.17 5.91 -3.79
C ASP A 14 1.88 4.64 -4.61
N ILE A 15 1.42 3.56 -3.99
CA ILE A 15 0.92 2.38 -4.69
C ILE A 15 -0.26 2.76 -5.60
N HIS A 16 -1.25 3.48 -5.07
CA HIS A 16 -2.42 3.90 -5.85
C HIS A 16 -2.07 4.80 -7.05
N ASP A 17 -1.11 5.70 -6.85
CA ASP A 17 -0.61 6.61 -7.88
C ASP A 17 0.41 5.92 -8.82
N THR A 18 0.62 4.60 -8.72
CA THR A 18 1.62 3.81 -9.48
C THR A 18 3.04 4.36 -9.38
N LYS A 19 3.39 4.96 -8.23
CA LYS A 19 4.74 5.45 -7.96
C LYS A 19 5.61 4.32 -7.42
N PRO A 20 6.93 4.33 -7.70
CA PRO A 20 7.85 3.39 -7.09
C PRO A 20 7.78 3.46 -5.55
N VAL A 21 7.68 2.31 -4.91
CA VAL A 21 7.79 2.13 -3.45
C VAL A 21 8.97 1.23 -3.14
N ALA A 22 9.54 1.34 -1.94
CA ALA A 22 10.60 0.42 -1.53
C ALA A 22 10.04 -0.99 -1.32
N ASP A 23 10.86 -2.03 -1.52
CA ASP A 23 10.45 -3.42 -1.37
C ASP A 23 9.82 -3.70 0.01
N GLU A 24 10.36 -3.09 1.06
CA GLU A 24 9.88 -3.26 2.44
C GLU A 24 8.48 -2.65 2.64
N GLU A 25 8.17 -1.56 1.94
CA GLU A 25 6.89 -0.84 1.97
C GLU A 25 5.82 -1.63 1.21
N GLY A 26 6.14 -2.09 0.01
CA GLY A 26 5.27 -2.98 -0.77
C GLY A 26 4.97 -4.28 -0.02
N ASN A 27 6.01 -4.91 0.54
CA ASN A 27 5.85 -6.13 1.34
C ASN A 27 4.99 -5.91 2.59
N TRP A 28 5.11 -4.76 3.25
CA TRP A 28 4.22 -4.42 4.35
C TRP A 28 2.77 -4.30 3.90
N ALA A 29 2.49 -3.56 2.82
CA ALA A 29 1.13 -3.33 2.34
C ALA A 29 0.46 -4.66 1.94
N VAL A 30 1.23 -5.59 1.33
CA VAL A 30 0.76 -6.94 1.01
C VAL A 30 0.47 -7.75 2.27
N ARG A 31 1.39 -7.77 3.25
CA ARG A 31 1.21 -8.51 4.51
C ARG A 31 0.07 -7.97 5.36
N ALA A 32 -0.21 -6.67 5.28
CA ALA A 32 -1.31 -6.00 5.95
C ALA A 32 -2.67 -6.21 5.24
N GLY A 33 -2.68 -6.79 4.03
CA GLY A 33 -3.89 -7.01 3.24
C GLY A 33 -4.40 -5.78 2.46
N TYR A 34 -3.63 -4.69 2.47
CA TYR A 34 -3.96 -3.46 1.75
C TYR A 34 -3.52 -3.48 0.28
N ALA A 35 -2.56 -4.33 -0.07
CA ALA A 35 -2.09 -4.48 -1.45
C ALA A 35 -1.95 -5.94 -1.88
N THR A 36 -1.80 -6.15 -3.18
CA THR A 36 -1.53 -7.45 -3.81
C THR A 36 -0.47 -7.27 -4.89
N GLN A 37 0.28 -8.34 -5.18
CA GLN A 37 1.09 -8.38 -6.41
C GLN A 37 0.15 -8.55 -7.61
N ALA A 38 0.33 -7.71 -8.63
CA ALA A 38 -0.34 -7.78 -9.91
C ALA A 38 0.40 -8.75 -10.86
N GLU A 39 -0.26 -9.14 -11.95
CA GLU A 39 0.28 -10.14 -12.90
C GLU A 39 1.52 -9.65 -13.67
N ASP A 40 1.67 -8.33 -13.81
CA ASP A 40 2.81 -7.66 -14.44
C ASP A 40 4.01 -7.48 -13.50
N GLY A 41 3.86 -7.87 -12.22
CA GLY A 41 4.89 -7.73 -11.20
C GLY A 41 4.83 -6.42 -10.41
N ASP A 42 3.88 -5.54 -10.73
CA ASP A 42 3.62 -4.34 -9.93
C ASP A 42 2.80 -4.68 -8.68
N ILE A 43 2.60 -3.68 -7.82
CA ILE A 43 1.74 -3.80 -6.64
C ILE A 43 0.51 -2.92 -6.84
N ASP A 44 -0.65 -3.51 -6.59
CA ASP A 44 -1.95 -2.84 -6.64
C ASP A 44 -2.63 -2.82 -5.28
N LEU A 45 -3.43 -1.78 -5.02
CA LEU A 45 -4.29 -1.77 -3.84
C LEU A 45 -5.43 -2.79 -3.94
N THR A 46 -5.71 -3.45 -2.83
CA THR A 46 -6.94 -4.23 -2.64
C THR A 46 -8.14 -3.30 -2.44
N HIS A 47 -9.34 -3.88 -2.32
CA HIS A 47 -10.51 -3.11 -1.93
C HIS A 47 -10.33 -2.42 -0.56
N GLU A 48 -9.80 -3.14 0.44
CA GLU A 48 -9.56 -2.56 1.77
C GLU A 48 -8.43 -1.53 1.74
N GLY A 49 -7.40 -1.71 0.91
CA GLY A 49 -6.34 -0.70 0.73
C GLY A 49 -6.88 0.62 0.17
N ARG A 50 -7.76 0.55 -0.83
CA ARG A 50 -8.44 1.75 -1.36
C ARG A 50 -9.31 2.43 -0.31
N LYS A 51 -10.09 1.65 0.44
CA LYS A 51 -10.92 2.18 1.52
C LYS A 51 -10.11 2.82 2.64
N ALA A 52 -8.98 2.22 3.02
CA ALA A 52 -8.04 2.75 4.01
C ALA A 52 -7.41 4.08 3.55
N LEU A 53 -7.03 4.15 2.26
CA LEU A 53 -6.54 5.38 1.65
C LEU A 53 -7.61 6.48 1.64
N ASP A 54 -8.86 6.14 1.28
CA ASP A 54 -9.98 7.08 1.21
C ASP A 54 -10.41 7.57 2.60
N SER A 55 -10.37 6.71 3.62
CA SER A 55 -10.72 7.08 5.00
C SER A 55 -9.59 7.82 5.73
N GLY A 56 -8.35 7.75 5.22
CA GLY A 56 -7.18 8.25 5.92
C GLY A 56 -6.85 7.44 7.18
N GLN A 57 -7.14 6.13 7.19
CA GLN A 57 -6.90 5.26 8.33
C GLN A 57 -6.30 3.92 7.87
N THR A 58 -5.23 3.49 8.54
CA THR A 58 -4.46 2.27 8.28
C THR A 58 -4.17 1.48 9.54
#